data_AF-A0A5D0Q1X3-F1
#
_entry.id   AF-A0A5D0Q1X3-F1
#
_cell.length_a   1.000
_cell.length_b   1.000
_cell.length_c   1.000
_cell.angle_alpha   90.00
_cell.angle_beta   90.00
_cell.angle_gamma   90.00
#
_symmetry.space_group_name_H-M   'P 1'
#
loop_
_entity.id
_entity.type
_entity.pdbx_description
1 polymer ?
#
loop_
_entity_poly.entity_id
_entity_poly.type
_entity_poly.pdbx_seq_one_letter_code
_entity_poly.pdbx_strand_id
1 'polypeptide(L)'
;MKPSPVKLSRAAAIGAAVLLGLGGAAVTPTTAHAASSQGMFLDGPFYLINANGKYLGADGTWLRLYGNGGGNRYFNTVPDRGYVTFEHNDSKKNIGTVYNDTHSGTRVFLANPSGSGTQDWSAVPFGGGTEFFALQNLAAIGKCMGISGGSSGTDIAIFPCDRAPNQQWRLQRVPR
;
A
#
# COMPACT_ATOMS: atom_id res chain seq x y z
N MET A 1 -31.79 -19.22 21.68
CA MET A 1 -30.34 -18.97 21.82
C MET A 1 -30.07 -17.53 21.46
N LYS A 2 -29.51 -16.74 22.39
CA LYS A 2 -29.29 -15.29 22.26
C LYS A 2 -27.78 -15.06 22.18
N PRO A 3 -27.24 -14.29 21.23
CA PRO A 3 -25.80 -14.06 21.18
C PRO A 3 -25.39 -13.09 22.29
N SER A 4 -24.34 -13.45 23.05
CA SER A 4 -23.69 -12.60 24.04
C SER A 4 -22.90 -11.46 23.38
N PRO A 5 -22.80 -10.28 24.01
CA PRO A 5 -22.02 -9.17 23.47
C PRO A 5 -20.50 -9.41 23.66
N VAL A 6 -19.74 -9.21 22.59
CA VAL A 6 -18.27 -9.22 22.61
C VAL A 6 -17.79 -7.97 23.37
N LYS A 7 -16.99 -8.17 24.42
CA LYS A 7 -16.32 -7.09 25.16
C LYS A 7 -15.15 -6.55 24.32
N LEU A 8 -15.16 -5.25 24.02
CA LEU A 8 -13.98 -4.54 23.53
C LEU A 8 -12.94 -4.46 24.66
N SER A 9 -11.80 -5.13 24.49
CA SER A 9 -10.63 -4.96 25.35
C SER A 9 -9.88 -3.69 24.97
N ARG A 10 -9.60 -2.85 25.97
CA ARG A 10 -8.88 -1.58 25.85
C ARG A 10 -7.46 -1.83 25.30
N ALA A 11 -7.08 -1.05 24.29
CA ALA A 11 -5.70 -1.00 23.80
C ALA A 11 -4.76 -0.53 24.91
N ALA A 12 -3.68 -1.28 25.13
CA ALA A 12 -2.61 -0.90 26.04
C ALA A 12 -1.82 0.28 25.43
N ALA A 13 -1.76 1.40 26.14
CA ALA A 13 -0.83 2.48 25.85
C ALA A 13 0.57 2.02 26.28
N ILE A 14 1.51 1.96 25.33
CA ILE A 14 2.92 1.68 25.61
C ILE A 14 3.54 2.96 26.21
N GLY A 15 4.01 2.86 27.45
CA GLY A 15 4.61 3.97 28.20
C GLY A 15 5.94 4.43 27.61
N ALA A 16 6.15 5.75 27.59
CA ALA A 16 7.42 6.36 27.27
C ALA A 16 8.36 6.29 28.48
N ALA A 17 9.53 5.66 28.30
CA ALA A 17 10.61 5.69 29.27
C ALA A 17 11.38 7.00 29.14
N VAL A 18 11.51 7.75 30.25
CA VAL A 18 12.40 8.91 30.36
C VAL A 18 13.79 8.41 30.74
N LEU A 19 14.79 8.69 29.90
CA LEU A 19 16.21 8.53 30.22
C LEU A 19 16.87 9.91 30.24
N LEU A 20 17.38 10.30 31.41
CA LEU A 20 18.30 11.41 31.60
C LEU A 20 19.71 10.95 31.19
N GLY A 21 20.32 11.63 30.22
CA GLY A 21 21.71 11.38 29.82
C GLY A 21 22.24 12.46 28.88
N LEU A 22 23.31 13.13 29.31
CA LEU A 22 24.02 14.21 28.62
C LEU A 22 24.98 13.64 27.56
N GLY A 23 25.02 14.27 26.38
CA GLY A 23 26.19 14.25 25.48
C GLY A 23 26.09 13.40 24.21
N GLY A 24 26.31 14.06 23.06
CA GLY A 24 26.58 13.43 21.76
C GLY A 24 25.35 13.26 20.87
N ALA A 25 25.24 14.09 19.83
CA ALA A 25 24.20 13.96 18.81
C ALA A 25 24.42 12.69 17.95
N ALA A 26 24.00 11.54 18.47
CA ALA A 26 23.71 10.37 17.66
C ALA A 26 22.34 10.59 17.03
N VAL A 27 22.33 10.95 15.74
CA VAL A 27 21.10 10.93 14.94
C VAL A 27 20.73 9.46 14.79
N THR A 28 19.87 8.97 15.68
CA THR A 28 19.24 7.67 15.49
C THR A 28 18.45 7.74 14.18
N PRO A 29 18.60 6.79 13.24
CA PRO A 29 17.68 6.71 12.13
C PRO A 29 16.32 6.38 12.74
N THR A 30 15.42 7.36 12.77
CA THR A 30 14.03 7.17 13.13
C THR A 30 13.51 6.03 12.26
N THR A 31 13.17 4.91 12.88
CA THR A 31 12.36 3.87 12.27
C THR A 31 10.99 4.49 11.97
N ALA A 32 10.90 5.20 10.86
CA ALA A 32 9.65 5.54 10.21
C ALA A 32 9.10 4.25 9.59
N HIS A 33 8.57 3.35 10.42
CA HIS A 33 7.77 2.23 9.97
C HIS A 33 6.40 2.35 10.63
N ALA A 34 5.39 2.38 9.75
CA ALA A 34 3.97 2.59 10.02
C ALA A 34 3.53 4.07 10.21
N ALA A 35 3.45 4.80 9.09
CA ALA A 35 2.30 5.70 8.94
C ALA A 35 1.04 4.81 8.88
N SER A 36 0.04 5.11 9.69
CA SER A 36 -1.12 4.24 9.85
C SER A 36 -1.94 4.18 8.54
N SER A 37 -2.24 2.95 8.09
CA SER A 37 -3.18 2.68 7.00
C SER A 37 -4.60 3.23 7.28
N GLN A 38 -4.85 3.68 8.51
CA GLN A 38 -6.15 4.12 9.01
C GLN A 38 -6.75 5.31 8.24
N GLY A 39 -5.92 6.12 7.56
CA GLY A 39 -6.40 7.20 6.69
C GLY A 39 -6.78 6.76 5.27
N MET A 40 -6.47 5.52 4.86
CA MET A 40 -6.61 5.07 3.48
C MET A 40 -7.76 4.08 3.27
N PHE A 41 -8.58 3.81 4.30
CA PHE A 41 -9.82 3.05 4.15
C PHE A 41 -10.86 3.90 3.41
N LEU A 42 -10.71 3.99 2.10
CA LEU A 42 -11.69 4.63 1.23
C LEU A 42 -12.66 3.55 0.77
N ASP A 43 -13.92 3.64 1.22
CA ASP A 43 -15.01 2.89 0.57
C ASP A 43 -14.98 3.23 -0.92
N GLY A 44 -14.44 2.30 -1.72
CA GLY A 44 -14.16 2.47 -3.13
C GLY A 44 -15.43 2.56 -3.99
N PRO A 45 -15.29 2.51 -5.32
CA PRO A 45 -14.07 2.26 -6.07
C PRO A 45 -13.21 3.51 -6.32
N PHE A 46 -11.90 3.30 -6.47
CA PHE A 46 -10.93 4.33 -6.84
C PHE A 46 -9.93 3.85 -7.87
N TYR A 47 -9.39 4.78 -8.64
CA TYR A 47 -8.16 4.62 -9.40
C TYR A 47 -6.95 4.80 -8.47
N LEU A 48 -5.95 3.95 -8.65
CA LEU A 48 -4.61 4.15 -8.10
C LEU A 48 -3.73 4.73 -9.22
N ILE A 49 -3.27 5.96 -9.05
CA ILE A 49 -2.63 6.77 -10.10
C ILE A 49 -1.21 7.10 -9.68
N ASN A 50 -0.22 6.76 -10.51
CA ASN A 50 1.16 7.12 -10.26
C ASN A 50 1.39 8.63 -10.43
N ALA A 51 2.43 9.20 -9.83
CA ALA A 51 2.77 10.62 -10.00
C ALA A 51 3.01 11.05 -11.45
N ASN A 52 3.32 10.13 -12.37
CA ASN A 52 3.35 10.42 -13.81
C ASN A 52 1.96 10.55 -14.48
N GLY A 53 0.87 10.48 -13.71
CA GLY A 53 -0.51 10.62 -14.18
C GLY A 53 -1.13 9.35 -14.77
N LYS A 54 -0.40 8.22 -14.79
CA LYS A 54 -0.91 6.96 -15.34
C LYS A 54 -1.63 6.11 -14.31
N TYR A 55 -2.62 5.39 -14.79
CA TYR A 55 -3.53 4.57 -14.01
C TYR A 55 -2.98 3.16 -13.88
N LEU A 56 -2.98 2.63 -12.66
CA LEU A 56 -2.80 1.20 -12.46
C LEU A 56 -4.01 0.44 -13.02
N GLY A 57 -3.78 -0.64 -13.74
CA GLY A 57 -4.86 -1.49 -14.23
C GLY A 57 -4.45 -2.94 -14.45
N ALA A 58 -5.47 -3.78 -14.60
CA ALA A 58 -5.33 -5.21 -14.83
C ALA A 58 -5.18 -5.54 -16.32
N ASP A 59 -4.20 -6.36 -16.64
CA ASP A 59 -4.03 -7.05 -17.91
C ASP A 59 -4.02 -8.56 -17.67
N GLY A 60 -5.20 -9.17 -17.69
CA GLY A 60 -5.41 -10.49 -17.08
C GLY A 60 -5.10 -10.42 -15.58
N THR A 61 -4.10 -11.18 -15.12
CA THR A 61 -3.63 -11.12 -13.73
C THR A 61 -2.45 -10.16 -13.53
N TRP A 62 -1.83 -9.65 -14.58
CA TRP A 62 -0.70 -8.73 -14.46
C TRP A 62 -1.18 -7.30 -14.20
N LEU A 63 -0.39 -6.52 -13.47
CA LEU A 63 -0.66 -5.11 -13.26
C LEU A 63 0.28 -4.25 -14.11
N ARG A 64 -0.30 -3.25 -14.78
CA ARG A 64 0.38 -2.35 -15.70
C ARG A 64 -0.12 -0.92 -15.60
N LEU A 65 0.65 0.02 -16.15
CA LEU A 65 0.22 1.42 -16.31
C LEU A 65 -0.60 1.65 -17.57
N TYR A 66 -1.62 2.51 -17.46
CA TYR A 66 -2.49 2.94 -18.55
C TYR A 66 -2.60 4.46 -18.61
N GLY A 67 -2.77 5.00 -19.82
CA GLY A 67 -2.89 6.45 -20.02
C GLY A 67 -4.21 7.04 -19.53
N ASN A 68 -5.22 6.20 -19.28
CA ASN A 68 -6.56 6.61 -18.89
C ASN A 68 -7.17 5.63 -17.88
N GLY A 69 -8.20 6.08 -17.15
CA GLY A 69 -9.07 5.21 -16.36
C GLY A 69 -9.88 4.25 -17.24
N GLY A 70 -10.59 3.30 -16.62
CA GLY A 70 -11.42 2.32 -17.34
C GLY A 70 -11.96 1.22 -16.42
N GLY A 71 -12.82 0.35 -16.95
CA GLY A 71 -13.50 -0.76 -16.24
C GLY A 71 -12.57 -1.63 -15.40
N ASN A 72 -11.41 -1.98 -15.96
CA ASN A 72 -10.42 -2.89 -15.36
C ASN A 72 -9.28 -2.16 -14.61
N ARG A 73 -9.52 -0.93 -14.13
CA ARG A 73 -8.46 -0.04 -13.61
C ARG A 73 -8.73 0.52 -12.22
N TYR A 74 -9.78 0.04 -11.56
CA TYR A 74 -10.14 0.51 -10.23
C TYR A 74 -10.22 -0.61 -9.20
N PHE A 75 -9.98 -0.18 -7.97
CA PHE A 75 -9.76 -1.04 -6.82
C PHE A 75 -10.61 -0.56 -5.65
N ASN A 76 -10.85 -1.47 -4.72
CA ASN A 76 -11.42 -1.20 -3.42
C ASN A 76 -10.34 -1.44 -2.35
N THR A 77 -10.41 -0.72 -1.24
CA THR A 77 -9.59 -1.07 -0.06
C THR A 77 -10.33 -2.06 0.82
N VAL A 78 -9.66 -3.13 1.20
CA VAL A 78 -10.15 -4.12 2.16
C VAL A 78 -9.25 -4.05 3.41
N PRO A 79 -9.78 -3.71 4.59
CA PRO A 79 -9.00 -3.73 5.81
C PRO A 79 -8.54 -5.14 6.16
N ASP A 80 -7.25 -5.31 6.49
CA ASP A 80 -6.70 -6.55 7.03
C ASP A 80 -5.76 -6.24 8.20
N ARG A 81 -6.19 -6.53 9.43
CA ARG A 81 -5.37 -6.48 10.67
C ARG A 81 -4.53 -5.19 10.85
N GLY A 82 -5.07 -4.04 10.44
CA GLY A 82 -4.37 -2.75 10.53
C GLY A 82 -3.56 -2.37 9.30
N TYR A 83 -3.68 -3.13 8.22
CA TYR A 83 -3.16 -2.87 6.88
C TYR A 83 -4.32 -2.78 5.90
N VAL A 84 -3.98 -2.51 4.64
CA VAL A 84 -4.93 -2.49 3.54
C VAL A 84 -4.49 -3.45 2.44
N THR A 85 -5.43 -4.27 2.04
CA THR A 85 -5.41 -5.01 0.78
C THR A 85 -6.11 -4.16 -0.28
N PHE A 86 -5.59 -4.15 -1.51
CA PHE A 86 -6.28 -3.58 -2.65
C PHE A 86 -6.95 -4.68 -3.47
N GLU A 87 -8.27 -4.71 -3.45
CA GLU A 87 -9.05 -5.67 -4.24
C GLU A 87 -9.40 -5.05 -5.60
N HIS A 88 -9.02 -5.72 -6.68
CA HIS A 88 -9.46 -5.35 -8.02
C HIS A 88 -10.98 -5.58 -8.16
N ASN A 89 -11.70 -4.55 -8.59
CA ASN A 89 -13.15 -4.53 -8.48
C ASN A 89 -13.86 -5.69 -9.19
N ASP A 90 -13.39 -6.06 -10.38
CA ASP A 90 -14.09 -7.04 -11.21
C ASP A 90 -13.69 -8.47 -10.86
N SER A 91 -12.39 -8.71 -10.67
CA SER A 91 -11.87 -10.08 -10.46
C SER A 91 -11.88 -10.53 -9.00
N LYS A 92 -12.12 -9.62 -8.05
CA LYS A 92 -12.06 -9.90 -6.60
C LYS A 92 -10.73 -10.49 -6.13
N LYS A 93 -9.66 -10.09 -6.83
CA LYS A 93 -8.29 -10.52 -6.57
C LYS A 93 -7.53 -9.37 -5.93
N ASN A 94 -6.58 -9.71 -5.07
CA ASN A 94 -5.78 -8.75 -4.33
C ASN A 94 -4.51 -8.41 -5.08
N ILE A 95 -4.09 -7.15 -5.00
CA ILE A 95 -2.75 -6.75 -5.39
C ILE A 95 -1.75 -7.44 -4.45
N GLY A 96 -0.86 -8.27 -5.00
CA GLY A 96 0.22 -8.89 -4.24
C GLY A 96 1.47 -9.14 -5.08
N THR A 97 2.53 -9.64 -4.45
CA THR A 97 3.76 -10.00 -5.16
C THR A 97 3.69 -11.41 -5.73
N VAL A 98 4.28 -11.61 -6.91
CA VAL A 98 4.35 -12.92 -7.57
C VAL A 98 5.07 -13.93 -6.67
N TYR A 99 4.51 -15.13 -6.56
CA TYR A 99 5.03 -16.24 -5.74
C TYR A 99 5.27 -15.92 -4.26
N ASN A 100 4.65 -14.86 -3.73
CA ASN A 100 4.94 -14.30 -2.41
C ASN A 100 6.42 -13.89 -2.23
N ASP A 101 7.11 -13.58 -3.32
CA ASP A 101 8.50 -13.15 -3.27
C ASP A 101 8.60 -11.71 -2.75
N THR A 102 9.70 -11.41 -2.05
CA THR A 102 9.99 -10.13 -1.40
C THR A 102 11.27 -9.47 -1.92
N HIS A 103 11.94 -10.05 -2.93
CA HIS A 103 13.10 -9.44 -3.57
C HIS A 103 12.74 -8.15 -4.34
N SER A 104 13.74 -7.27 -4.51
CA SER A 104 13.57 -6.10 -5.38
C SER A 104 13.39 -6.54 -6.83
N GLY A 105 12.51 -5.86 -7.57
CA GLY A 105 12.14 -6.21 -8.94
C GLY A 105 11.06 -7.29 -9.03
N THR A 106 10.63 -7.88 -7.91
CA THR A 106 9.49 -8.81 -7.92
C THR A 106 8.25 -8.10 -8.43
N ARG A 107 7.66 -8.66 -9.48
CA ARG A 107 6.44 -8.10 -10.08
C ARG A 107 5.26 -8.17 -9.13
N VAL A 108 4.39 -7.19 -9.28
CA VAL A 108 3.08 -7.11 -8.60
C VAL A 108 1.99 -7.59 -9.57
N PHE A 109 1.06 -8.39 -9.06
CA PHE A 109 -0.01 -9.02 -9.84
C PHE A 109 -1.29 -9.16 -9.02
N LEU A 110 -2.37 -9.60 -9.66
CA LEU A 110 -3.64 -9.94 -9.05
C LEU A 110 -3.63 -11.40 -8.57
N ALA A 111 -3.50 -11.58 -7.27
CA ALA A 111 -3.51 -12.86 -6.59
C ALA A 111 -4.90 -13.20 -6.03
N ASN A 112 -5.20 -14.49 -5.88
CA ASN A 112 -6.35 -14.86 -5.05
C ASN A 112 -6.15 -14.36 -3.62
N PRO A 113 -7.20 -13.85 -2.95
CA PRO A 113 -7.10 -13.44 -1.56
C PRO A 113 -6.57 -14.58 -0.70
N SER A 114 -5.49 -14.32 0.04
CA SER A 114 -4.84 -15.35 0.88
C SER A 114 -4.59 -14.91 2.32
N GLY A 115 -4.74 -13.61 2.63
CA GLY A 115 -4.32 -13.03 3.92
C GLY A 115 -2.80 -13.05 4.12
N SER A 116 -2.03 -13.23 3.04
CA SER A 116 -0.57 -13.12 3.08
C SER A 116 -0.15 -11.66 3.19
N GLY A 117 0.87 -11.38 4.01
CA GLY A 117 1.45 -10.04 4.11
C GLY A 117 2.06 -9.51 2.80
N THR A 118 2.25 -10.37 1.79
CA THR A 118 2.63 -9.93 0.43
C THR A 118 1.49 -9.27 -0.33
N GLN A 119 0.25 -9.37 0.16
CA GLN A 119 -0.95 -8.70 -0.36
C GLN A 119 -1.34 -7.48 0.47
N ASP A 120 -0.65 -7.25 1.58
CA ASP A 120 -0.93 -6.16 2.50
C ASP A 120 0.03 -5.00 2.28
N TRP A 121 -0.54 -3.80 2.22
CA TRP A 121 0.18 -2.58 1.90
C TRP A 121 -0.02 -1.54 3.00
N SER A 122 1.02 -0.78 3.29
CA SER A 122 0.98 0.41 4.13
C SER A 122 1.15 1.64 3.25
N ALA A 123 0.22 2.58 3.35
CA ALA A 123 0.31 3.87 2.68
C ALA A 123 1.10 4.85 3.54
N VAL A 124 2.27 5.25 3.05
CA VAL A 124 3.17 6.17 3.75
C VAL A 124 3.15 7.52 3.03
N PRO A 125 2.54 8.57 3.61
CA PRO A 125 2.45 9.88 2.97
C PRO A 125 3.82 10.53 2.73
N PHE A 126 3.94 11.30 1.64
CA PHE A 126 5.12 12.13 1.39
C PHE A 126 4.97 13.53 2.00
N GLY A 127 6.01 13.98 2.72
CA GLY A 127 6.25 15.41 2.98
C GLY A 127 5.16 16.15 3.78
N GLY A 128 4.41 15.45 4.65
CA GLY A 128 3.35 16.07 5.46
C GLY A 128 2.05 16.37 4.71
N GLY A 129 2.01 16.16 3.39
CA GLY A 129 0.78 16.18 2.59
C GLY A 129 0.09 14.81 2.55
N THR A 130 -1.15 14.77 2.06
CA THR A 130 -1.97 13.54 1.97
C THR A 130 -2.27 13.11 0.53
N GLU A 131 -1.82 13.87 -0.47
CA GLU A 131 -2.14 13.61 -1.87
C GLU A 131 -1.39 12.38 -2.41
N PHE A 132 -0.07 12.35 -2.22
CA PHE A 132 0.79 11.27 -2.66
C PHE A 132 1.32 10.46 -1.49
N PHE A 133 1.37 9.14 -1.67
CA PHE A 133 1.91 8.18 -0.71
C PHE A 133 2.71 7.09 -1.43
N ALA A 134 3.65 6.51 -0.69
CA ALA A 134 4.30 5.27 -1.06
C ALA A 134 3.44 4.09 -0.60
N LEU A 135 3.41 3.01 -1.36
CA LEU A 135 2.78 1.75 -0.94
C LEU A 135 3.85 0.75 -0.54
N GLN A 136 4.13 0.69 0.76
CA GLN A 136 5.10 -0.24 1.32
C GLN A 136 4.45 -1.62 1.50
N ASN A 137 5.08 -2.67 1.00
CA ASN A 137 4.59 -4.04 1.20
C ASN A 137 4.90 -4.51 2.62
N LEU A 138 3.95 -5.15 3.29
CA LEU A 138 4.13 -5.61 4.67
C LEU A 138 5.19 -6.72 4.79
N ALA A 139 5.15 -7.71 3.91
CA ALA A 139 6.12 -8.82 3.94
C ALA A 139 7.50 -8.42 3.39
N ALA A 140 7.56 -7.47 2.45
CA ALA A 140 8.82 -6.98 1.88
C ALA A 140 9.27 -5.67 2.55
N ILE A 141 9.75 -5.77 3.79
CA ILE A 141 10.20 -4.63 4.61
C ILE A 141 11.16 -3.73 3.80
N GLY A 142 10.96 -2.42 3.89
CA GLY A 142 11.71 -1.40 3.17
C GLY A 142 11.47 -1.34 1.66
N LYS A 143 10.47 -2.07 1.12
CA LYS A 143 10.17 -2.06 -0.32
C LYS A 143 8.79 -1.49 -0.63
N CYS A 144 8.76 -0.67 -1.68
CA CYS A 144 7.62 0.09 -2.12
C CYS A 144 7.20 -0.35 -3.52
N MET A 145 5.89 -0.34 -3.78
CA MET A 145 5.33 -0.50 -5.12
C MET A 145 5.78 0.64 -6.01
N GLY A 146 6.37 0.32 -7.16
CA GLY A 146 6.82 1.30 -8.12
C GLY A 146 6.84 0.78 -9.53
N ILE A 147 7.28 1.68 -10.42
CA ILE A 147 7.38 1.43 -11.86
C ILE A 147 8.84 1.54 -12.27
N SER A 148 9.29 0.66 -13.18
CA SER A 148 10.64 0.69 -13.76
C SER A 148 10.72 1.52 -15.05
N GLY A 149 9.60 2.13 -15.47
CA GLY A 149 9.47 2.93 -16.68
C GLY A 149 8.21 3.82 -16.63
N GLY A 150 8.16 4.85 -17.46
CA GLY A 150 7.10 5.87 -17.42
C GLY A 150 6.00 5.72 -18.47
N SER A 151 6.04 4.69 -19.32
CA SER A 151 5.09 4.51 -20.44
C SER A 151 3.92 3.60 -20.09
N SER A 152 2.86 3.65 -20.88
CA SER A 152 1.76 2.69 -20.77
C SER A 152 2.22 1.28 -21.15
N GLY A 153 1.68 0.26 -20.47
CA GLY A 153 2.15 -1.12 -20.57
C GLY A 153 3.32 -1.46 -19.64
N THR A 154 3.92 -0.47 -18.97
CA THR A 154 4.97 -0.72 -17.96
C THR A 154 4.40 -1.57 -16.83
N ASP A 155 5.10 -2.65 -16.49
CA ASP A 155 4.74 -3.50 -15.36
C ASP A 155 5.09 -2.85 -14.02
N ILE A 156 4.39 -3.31 -13.00
CA ILE A 156 4.60 -2.88 -11.62
C ILE A 156 5.46 -3.89 -10.88
N ALA A 157 6.36 -3.40 -10.05
CA ALA A 157 7.20 -4.23 -9.19
C ALA A 157 7.44 -3.54 -7.84
N ILE A 158 8.05 -4.26 -6.91
CA ILE A 158 8.54 -3.70 -5.64
C ILE A 158 10.02 -3.36 -5.73
N PHE A 159 10.41 -2.22 -5.17
CA PHE A 159 11.80 -1.73 -5.15
C PHE A 159 12.13 -1.18 -3.76
N PRO A 160 13.42 -1.02 -3.38
CA PRO A 160 13.77 -0.24 -2.20
C PRO A 160 13.05 1.11 -2.19
N CYS A 161 12.41 1.44 -1.09
CA CYS A 161 11.73 2.72 -0.95
C CYS A 161 12.74 3.87 -1.05
N ASP A 162 12.60 4.74 -2.04
CA ASP A 162 13.54 5.85 -2.29
C ASP A 162 12.85 7.22 -2.38
N ARG A 163 11.51 7.23 -2.26
CA ARG A 163 10.65 8.41 -2.37
C ARG A 163 10.66 9.07 -3.76
N ALA A 164 11.22 8.42 -4.77
CA ALA A 164 11.23 8.94 -6.12
C ALA A 164 9.82 8.91 -6.76
N PRO A 165 9.51 9.79 -7.72
CA PRO A 165 8.18 9.91 -8.34
C PRO A 165 7.59 8.59 -8.88
N ASN A 166 8.44 7.67 -9.33
CA ASN A 166 8.04 6.34 -9.81
C ASN A 166 7.47 5.41 -8.71
N GLN A 167 7.57 5.79 -7.44
CA GLN A 167 6.99 5.07 -6.29
C GLN A 167 5.86 5.85 -5.60
N GLN A 168 5.47 7.00 -6.17
CA GLN A 168 4.43 7.86 -5.61
C GLN A 168 3.09 7.57 -6.26
N TRP A 169 2.07 7.38 -5.43
CA TRP A 169 0.73 7.05 -5.85
C TRP A 169 -0.29 7.96 -5.17
N ARG A 170 -1.40 8.23 -5.86
CA ARG A 170 -2.57 8.92 -5.31
C ARG A 170 -3.84 8.12 -5.59
N LEU A 171 -4.85 8.32 -4.75
CA LEU A 171 -6.19 7.76 -4.98
C LEU A 171 -7.09 8.80 -5.64
N GLN A 172 -7.87 8.37 -6.62
CA GLN A 172 -8.94 9.18 -7.21
C GLN A 172 -10.21 8.36 -7.27
N ARG A 173 -11.30 8.84 -6.65
CA ARG A 173 -12.60 8.15 -6.76
C ARG A 173 -13.03 8.01 -8.21
N VAL A 174 -13.57 6.83 -8.55
CA VAL A 174 -14.23 6.63 -9.84
C VAL A 174 -15.53 7.42 -9.84
N PRO A 175 -15.76 8.34 -10.81
CA PRO A 175 -17.05 9.01 -10.95
C PRO A 175 -18.17 7.99 -11.14
N ARG A 176 -19.29 8.18 -10.44
CA ARG A 176 -20.50 7.38 -10.64
C ARG A 176 -21.22 7.81 -11.92
#